data_AF-A0A3N0A384-F1
#
_entry.id   AF-A0A3N0A384-F1
#
_cell.length_a   1.000
_cell.length_b   1.000
_cell.length_c   1.000
_cell.angle_alpha   90.00
_cell.angle_beta   90.00
_cell.angle_gamma   90.00
#
_symmetry.space_group_name_H-M   'P 1'
#
loop_
_entity.id
_entity.type
_entity.pdbx_description
1 polymer ?
#
loop_
_entity_poly.entity_id
_entity_poly.type
_entity_poly.pdbx_seq_one_letter_code
_entity_poly.pdbx_strand_id
1 'polypeptide(L)'
;MKHEHSATLPMHTFEFRVRCADKNESCDTVKSFMTDFTIRNADDGELHDHIGIKDFQSPSLAVKRSRELRKLAGKKIKNLIIVKTT
;
A
#
# COMPACT_ATOMS: atom_id res chain seq x y z
N MET A 1 39.98 11.74 4.62
CA MET A 1 38.56 11.99 4.27
C MET A 1 38.02 10.69 3.71
N LYS A 2 37.21 9.94 4.47
CA LYS A 2 36.62 8.68 3.99
C LYS A 2 35.35 9.04 3.23
N HIS A 3 35.33 8.79 1.93
CA HIS A 3 34.16 8.98 1.09
C HIS A 3 33.03 8.06 1.61
N GLU A 4 31.94 8.67 2.08
CA GLU A 4 30.67 7.98 2.28
C GLU A 4 30.17 7.51 0.91
N HIS A 5 30.41 6.24 0.58
CA HIS A 5 29.57 5.56 -0.40
C HIS A 5 28.22 5.30 0.27
N SER A 6 27.29 6.25 0.20
CA SER A 6 25.88 5.97 0.40
C SER A 6 25.42 5.11 -0.78
N ALA A 7 25.66 3.80 -0.70
CA ALA A 7 25.03 2.85 -1.61
C ALA A 7 23.51 2.98 -1.43
N THR A 8 22.84 3.56 -2.42
CA THR A 8 21.38 3.59 -2.46
C THR A 8 20.89 2.14 -2.52
N LEU A 9 20.23 1.69 -1.45
CA LEU A 9 19.61 0.37 -1.41
C LEU A 9 18.60 0.24 -2.56
N PRO A 10 18.53 -0.92 -3.24
CA PRO A 10 17.55 -1.14 -4.29
C PRO A 10 16.13 -1.00 -3.72
N MET A 11 15.30 -0.24 -4.43
CA MET A 11 13.89 -0.08 -4.12
C MET A 11 13.10 -1.16 -4.87
N HIS A 12 12.08 -1.71 -4.23
CA HIS A 12 11.17 -2.67 -4.82
C HIS A 12 9.75 -2.12 -4.78
N THR A 13 9.01 -2.26 -5.88
CA THR A 13 7.63 -1.83 -5.98
C THR A 13 6.69 -2.87 -5.37
N PHE A 14 5.70 -2.40 -4.61
CA PHE A 14 4.67 -3.24 -4.01
C PHE A 14 3.29 -2.68 -4.30
N GLU A 15 2.36 -3.60 -4.57
CA GLU A 15 0.93 -3.33 -4.66
C GLU A 15 0.24 -3.67 -3.36
N PHE A 16 -0.61 -2.74 -2.90
CA PHE A 16 -1.49 -2.89 -1.76
C PHE A 16 -2.91 -2.97 -2.32
N ARG A 17 -3.38 -4.21 -2.53
CA ARG A 17 -4.71 -4.49 -3.06
C ARG A 17 -5.70 -4.46 -1.90
N VAL A 18 -6.52 -3.43 -1.85
CA VAL A 18 -7.41 -3.15 -0.72
C VAL A 18 -8.86 -3.43 -1.12
N ARG A 19 -9.53 -4.22 -0.29
CA ARG A 19 -10.99 -4.34 -0.26
C ARG A 19 -11.51 -3.56 0.93
N CYS A 20 -12.26 -2.51 0.67
CA CYS A 20 -12.91 -1.64 1.64
C CYS A 20 -14.15 -2.32 2.23
N ALA A 21 -14.63 -1.82 3.37
CA ALA A 21 -15.89 -2.28 3.95
C ALA A 21 -17.10 -1.85 3.11
N ASP A 22 -17.04 -0.66 2.54
CA ASP A 22 -17.95 -0.13 1.52
C ASP A 22 -17.13 0.62 0.44
N LYS A 23 -17.67 0.69 -0.78
CA LYS A 23 -16.96 1.28 -1.95
C LYS A 23 -16.85 2.82 -1.90
N ASN A 24 -17.52 3.46 -0.94
CA ASN A 24 -17.62 4.92 -0.85
C ASN A 24 -16.76 5.40 0.34
N GLU A 25 -17.40 5.77 1.45
CA GLU A 25 -16.78 6.35 2.64
C GLU A 25 -15.57 5.55 3.15
N SER A 26 -15.67 4.22 3.19
CA SER A 26 -14.53 3.40 3.64
C SER A 26 -13.36 3.47 2.67
N CYS A 27 -13.60 3.42 1.37
CA CYS A 27 -12.53 3.56 0.39
C CYS A 27 -11.90 4.94 0.40
N ASP A 28 -12.69 6.01 0.49
CA ASP A 28 -12.15 7.37 0.56
C ASP A 28 -11.33 7.58 1.84
N THR A 29 -11.80 7.04 2.96
CA THR A 29 -11.05 7.03 4.22
C THR A 29 -9.72 6.30 4.06
N VAL A 30 -9.70 5.10 3.46
CA VAL A 30 -8.46 4.34 3.29
C VAL A 30 -7.49 5.05 2.33
N LYS A 31 -7.99 5.60 1.22
CA LYS A 31 -7.20 6.40 0.28
C LYS A 31 -6.56 7.62 0.96
N SER A 32 -7.26 8.25 1.92
CA SER A 32 -6.71 9.38 2.69
C SER A 32 -5.49 9.01 3.55
N PHE A 33 -5.31 7.73 3.92
CA PHE A 33 -4.11 7.24 4.62
C PHE A 33 -2.97 6.84 3.68
N MET A 34 -3.25 6.80 2.37
CA MET A 34 -2.34 6.35 1.31
C MET A 34 -1.98 7.52 0.37
N THR A 35 -1.95 8.75 0.86
CA THR A 35 -1.58 9.94 0.06
C THR A 35 -0.18 9.87 -0.53
N ASP A 36 0.68 9.04 0.05
CA ASP A 36 2.05 8.78 -0.39
C ASP A 36 2.17 7.60 -1.38
N PHE A 37 1.04 7.09 -1.89
CA PHE A 37 0.95 6.01 -2.87
C PHE A 37 0.38 6.53 -4.19
N THR A 38 0.73 5.86 -5.29
CA THR A 38 -0.05 5.99 -6.53
C THR A 38 -1.26 5.08 -6.44
N ILE A 39 -2.47 5.64 -6.53
CA ILE A 39 -3.71 4.88 -6.35
C ILE A 39 -4.41 4.67 -7.69
N ARG A 40 -4.80 3.42 -7.97
CA ARG A 40 -5.65 3.03 -9.09
C ARG A 40 -6.90 2.34 -8.55
N ASN A 41 -8.08 2.75 -9.03
CA ASN A 41 -9.32 2.02 -8.73
C ASN A 41 -9.31 0.69 -9.48
N ALA A 42 -9.84 -0.37 -8.86
CA ALA A 42 -10.01 -1.64 -9.53
C ALA A 42 -11.23 -1.61 -10.46
N ASP A 43 -11.19 -2.40 -11.52
CA ASP A 43 -12.31 -2.54 -12.45
C ASP A 43 -13.47 -3.31 -11.80
N ASP A 44 -14.68 -3.15 -12.34
CA ASP A 44 -15.83 -3.91 -11.86
C ASP A 44 -15.63 -5.42 -12.08
N GLY A 45 -15.80 -6.20 -11.01
CA GLY A 45 -15.59 -7.66 -10.99
C GLY A 45 -14.31 -8.10 -10.29
N GLU A 46 -13.39 -7.17 -10.00
CA GLU A 46 -12.21 -7.45 -9.19
C GLU A 46 -12.56 -7.69 -7.71
N LEU A 47 -11.77 -8.53 -7.03
CA LEU A 47 -11.97 -8.89 -5.61
C LEU A 47 -11.61 -7.77 -4.63
N HIS A 48 -10.94 -6.73 -5.12
CA HIS A 48 -10.48 -5.57 -4.37
C HIS A 48 -11.06 -4.30 -5.00
N ASP A 49 -11.16 -3.22 -4.22
CA ASP A 49 -11.79 -1.97 -4.67
C ASP A 49 -10.76 -0.98 -5.23
N HIS A 50 -9.53 -0.99 -4.72
CA HIS A 50 -8.43 -0.20 -5.26
C HIS A 50 -7.07 -0.82 -4.96
N ILE A 51 -6.06 -0.34 -5.69
CA ILE A 51 -4.66 -0.71 -5.54
C ILE A 51 -3.87 0.54 -5.23
N GLY A 52 -3.14 0.55 -4.11
CA GLY A 52 -2.08 1.53 -3.87
C GLY A 52 -0.72 0.95 -4.23
N ILE A 53 0.08 1.69 -4.99
CA ILE A 53 1.41 1.29 -5.46
C ILE A 53 2.45 2.18 -4.79
N LYS A 54 3.47 1.58 -4.17
CA LYS A 54 4.58 2.29 -3.54
C LYS A 54 5.84 1.45 -3.47
N ASP A 55 6.98 2.14 -3.55
CA ASP A 55 8.30 1.53 -3.45
C ASP A 55 8.80 1.46 -2.00
N PHE A 56 9.47 0.36 -1.67
CA PHE A 56 10.10 0.12 -0.37
C PHE A 56 11.47 -0.53 -0.54
N GLN A 57 12.39 -0.26 0.38
CA GLN A 57 13.72 -0.87 0.41
C GLN A 57 13.69 -2.37 0.75
N SER A 58 12.62 -2.85 1.41
CA SER A 58 12.49 -4.26 1.76
C SER A 58 11.02 -4.70 1.93
N PRO A 59 10.72 -6.00 1.75
CA PRO A 59 9.39 -6.55 2.02
C PRO A 59 8.90 -6.29 3.46
N SER A 60 9.80 -6.29 4.45
CA SER A 60 9.46 -6.04 5.85
C SER A 60 8.89 -4.64 6.07
N LEU A 61 9.41 -3.64 5.36
CA LEU A 61 8.88 -2.27 5.42
C LEU A 61 7.49 -2.16 4.78
N ALA A 62 7.26 -2.84 3.65
CA ALA A 62 5.94 -2.90 3.04
C ALA A 62 4.91 -3.57 3.98
N VAL A 63 5.29 -4.67 4.64
CA VAL A 63 4.44 -5.35 5.65
C VAL A 63 4.17 -4.45 6.85
N LYS A 64 5.18 -3.72 7.35
CA LYS A 64 5.00 -2.75 8.43
C LYS A 64 3.98 -1.67 8.04
N ARG A 65 4.12 -1.09 6.85
CA ARG A 65 3.19 -0.07 6.33
C ARG A 65 1.77 -0.60 6.18
N SER A 66 1.60 -1.86 5.77
CA SER A 66 0.28 -2.52 5.70
C SER A 66 -0.38 -2.69 7.07
N ARG A 67 0.39 -3.07 8.10
CA ARG A 67 -0.12 -3.16 9.47
C ARG A 67 -0.55 -1.81 10.01
N GLU A 68 0.23 -0.77 9.75
CA GLU A 68 -0.12 0.61 10.10
C GLU A 68 -1.42 1.04 9.41
N LEU A 69 -1.55 0.78 8.11
CA LEU A 69 -2.75 1.10 7.35
C LEU A 69 -3.99 0.38 7.92
N ARG A 70 -3.88 -0.91 8.24
CA ARG A 70 -4.97 -1.66 8.91
C ARG A 70 -5.32 -1.09 10.28
N LYS A 71 -4.33 -0.62 11.06
CA LYS A 71 -4.57 -0.01 12.37
C LYS A 71 -5.28 1.33 12.26
N LEU A 72 -4.88 2.18 11.31
CA LEU A 72 -5.47 3.50 11.08
C LEU A 72 -6.88 3.40 10.49
N ALA A 73 -7.07 2.53 9.49
CA ALA A 73 -8.36 2.35 8.85
C ALA A 73 -9.35 1.51 9.68
N GLY A 74 -8.85 0.68 10.60
CA GLY A 74 -9.68 -0.17 11.45
C GLY A 74 -10.66 -1.02 10.65
N LYS A 75 -11.96 -0.90 10.96
CA LYS A 75 -13.04 -1.66 10.31
C LYS A 75 -13.36 -1.21 8.87
N LYS A 76 -12.70 -0.17 8.34
CA LYS A 76 -12.91 0.33 6.98
C LYS A 76 -12.23 -0.56 5.92
N ILE A 77 -11.33 -1.46 6.31
CA ILE A 77 -10.71 -2.47 5.42
C ILE A 77 -11.31 -3.84 5.72
N LYS A 78 -11.95 -4.47 4.72
CA LYS A 78 -12.37 -5.88 4.77
C LYS A 78 -11.21 -6.82 4.50
N ASN A 79 -10.39 -6.50 3.51
CA ASN A 79 -9.22 -7.30 3.17
C ASN A 79 -8.11 -6.41 2.60
N LEU A 80 -6.85 -6.77 2.85
CA LEU A 80 -5.69 -6.10 2.27
C LEU A 80 -4.62 -7.14 1.97
N ILE A 81 -4.21 -7.22 0.70
CA ILE A 81 -3.17 -8.11 0.21
C ILE A 81 -1.99 -7.26 -0.28
N ILE A 82 -0.77 -7.70 0.01
CA ILE A 82 0.46 -7.08 -0.48
C ILE A 82 1.08 -8.01 -1.52
N VAL A 83 1.43 -7.47 -2.69
CA VAL A 83 2.09 -8.20 -3.76
C VAL A 83 3.38 -7.47 -4.12
N LYS A 84 4.52 -8.17 -4.16
CA LYS A 84 5.75 -7.63 -4.74
C LYS A 84 5.63 -7.68 -6.25
N THR A 85 5.75 -6.55 -6.92
CA THR A 85 5.85 -6.51 -8.38
C THR A 85 7.31 -6.57 -8.77
N THR A 86 7.63 -7.42 -9.74
CA THR A 86 8.96 -7.62 -10.32
C THR A 86 9.44 -6.39 -11.07
#